data_AF-A0AA90U0I0-F1
#
_entry.id   AF-A0AA90U0I0-F1
#
_cell.length_a   1.000
_cell.length_b   1.000
_cell.length_c   1.000
_cell.angle_alpha   90.00
_cell.angle_beta   90.00
_cell.angle_gamma   90.00
#
_symmetry.space_group_name_H-M   'P 1'
#
loop_
_entity.id
_entity.type
_entity.pdbx_description
1 polymer ?
#
loop_
_entity_poly.entity_id
_entity_poly.type
_entity_poly.pdbx_seq_one_letter_code
_entity_poly.pdbx_strand_id
1 'polypeptide(L)'
;MLLKIYGKGRPFRLFVAGIHGAEWKDTSDILLNIERPLSGTLAILPVVSRGKYISTLDGDYYKDMGKLIIDVVKAYRPDIYVELHSYSSENFHKLVSSTRIHEKGVPGFSVLENNVLMGSVSPHIRRDHFPVEALCLTFEIERSDQSSKEFAAKMLRVVKECRSRDGFIEYMMERYPNVAKKVIEDYKKFYG
;
A
#
# COMPACT_ATOMS: atom_id res chain seq x y z
N MET A 1 3.70 -14.45 13.47
CA MET A 1 2.98 -13.56 12.52
C MET A 1 1.70 -14.27 12.11
N LEU A 2 0.59 -13.55 11.92
CA LEU A 2 -0.73 -14.14 11.72
C LEU A 2 -1.36 -13.60 10.44
N LEU A 3 -1.51 -14.46 9.43
CA LEU A 3 -2.38 -14.21 8.28
C LEU A 3 -3.83 -14.43 8.73
N LYS A 4 -4.68 -13.42 8.56
CA LYS A 4 -6.14 -13.57 8.75
C LYS A 4 -6.82 -13.40 7.41
N ILE A 5 -7.82 -14.24 7.13
CA ILE A 5 -8.59 -14.20 5.88
C ILE A 5 -10.08 -14.09 6.22
N TYR A 6 -10.76 -13.16 5.57
CA TYR A 6 -12.18 -12.89 5.72
C TYR A 6 -12.89 -12.97 4.36
N GLY A 7 -14.13 -13.46 4.37
CA GLY A 7 -14.94 -13.57 3.15
C GLY A 7 -14.52 -14.74 2.27
N LYS A 8 -15.00 -14.75 1.02
CA LYS A 8 -14.71 -15.78 0.02
C LYS A 8 -14.93 -15.25 -1.40
N GLY A 9 -14.22 -15.82 -2.36
CA GLY A 9 -14.34 -15.45 -3.78
C GLY A 9 -13.56 -14.20 -4.16
N ARG A 10 -13.86 -13.66 -5.34
CA ARG A 10 -13.19 -12.51 -5.94
C ARG A 10 -13.97 -11.20 -5.68
N PRO A 11 -13.29 -10.04 -5.68
CA PRO A 11 -11.83 -9.91 -5.76
C PRO A 11 -11.16 -10.37 -4.46
N PHE A 12 -9.91 -10.81 -4.59
CA PHE A 12 -9.05 -11.14 -3.46
C PHE A 12 -8.16 -9.94 -3.15
N ARG A 13 -8.27 -9.42 -1.93
CA ARG A 13 -7.53 -8.25 -1.45
C ARG A 13 -6.51 -8.69 -0.42
N LEU A 14 -5.28 -8.22 -0.54
CA LEU A 14 -4.23 -8.45 0.47
C LEU A 14 -3.75 -7.12 1.02
N PHE A 15 -4.01 -6.85 2.30
CA PHE A 15 -3.51 -5.67 2.99
C PHE A 15 -2.40 -6.07 3.97
N VAL A 16 -1.31 -5.32 3.95
CA VAL A 16 -0.08 -5.65 4.68
C VAL A 16 0.41 -4.43 5.44
N ALA A 17 0.83 -4.63 6.69
CA ALA A 17 1.34 -3.60 7.58
C ALA A 17 2.55 -4.13 8.37
N GLY A 18 3.20 -3.23 9.12
CA GLY A 18 4.42 -3.56 9.84
C GLY A 18 5.50 -4.11 8.91
N ILE A 19 5.71 -3.43 7.78
CA ILE A 19 6.64 -3.82 6.72
C ILE A 19 8.07 -3.67 7.24
N HIS A 20 8.37 -2.56 7.92
CA HIS A 20 9.70 -2.29 8.43
C HIS A 20 9.76 -2.11 9.94
N GLY A 21 10.76 -2.73 10.57
CA GLY A 21 11.16 -2.54 11.97
C GLY A 21 10.05 -2.21 12.96
N ALA A 22 9.91 -0.92 13.32
CA ALA A 22 8.96 -0.45 14.33
C ALA A 22 7.64 0.11 13.77
N GLU A 23 7.45 0.14 12.43
CA GLU A 23 6.26 0.73 11.79
C GLU A 23 4.96 0.01 12.14
N TRP A 24 5.04 -1.23 12.64
CA TRP A 24 3.89 -1.96 13.15
C TRP A 24 3.17 -1.19 14.28
N LYS A 25 3.87 -0.33 15.01
CA LYS A 25 3.28 0.51 16.07
C LYS A 25 2.29 1.54 15.51
N ASP A 26 2.48 1.97 14.27
CA ASP A 26 1.65 2.97 13.60
C ASP A 26 0.62 2.36 12.65
N THR A 27 0.86 1.14 12.16
CA THR A 27 0.12 0.56 11.03
C THR A 27 -0.70 -0.69 11.36
N SER A 28 -0.29 -1.50 12.35
CA SER A 28 -0.92 -2.80 12.60
C SER A 28 -2.34 -2.71 13.12
N ASP A 29 -2.62 -1.73 13.99
CA ASP A 29 -3.94 -1.52 14.58
C ASP A 29 -4.99 -1.17 13.53
N ILE A 30 -4.62 -0.46 12.48
CA ILE A 30 -5.50 -0.17 11.34
C ILE A 30 -6.01 -1.47 10.70
N LEU A 31 -5.12 -2.42 10.42
CA LEU A 31 -5.52 -3.71 9.83
C LEU A 31 -6.24 -4.61 10.83
N LEU A 32 -5.87 -4.58 12.10
CA LEU A 32 -6.53 -5.40 13.12
C LEU A 32 -7.97 -4.96 13.39
N ASN A 33 -8.27 -3.68 13.22
CA ASN A 33 -9.60 -3.09 13.41
C ASN A 33 -10.40 -2.98 12.10
N ILE A 34 -9.88 -3.48 10.97
CA ILE A 34 -10.62 -3.44 9.71
C ILE A 34 -11.79 -4.42 9.75
N GLU A 35 -12.96 -3.96 9.34
CA GLU A 35 -14.15 -4.79 9.22
C GLU A 35 -14.02 -5.79 8.05
N ARG A 36 -14.85 -6.82 8.07
CA ARG A 36 -14.94 -7.79 6.96
C ARG A 36 -15.43 -7.08 5.68
N PRO A 37 -14.98 -7.51 4.48
CA PRO A 37 -15.50 -6.94 3.23
C PRO A 37 -16.95 -7.35 3.00
N LEU A 38 -17.75 -6.50 2.35
CA LEU A 38 -19.12 -6.87 1.97
C LEU A 38 -19.13 -7.93 0.85
N SER A 39 -18.09 -7.97 0.03
CA SER A 39 -17.94 -8.93 -1.06
C SER A 39 -16.48 -9.31 -1.34
N GLY A 40 -16.29 -10.54 -1.81
CA GLY A 40 -14.97 -11.09 -2.12
C GLY A 40 -14.20 -11.51 -0.87
N THR A 41 -12.87 -11.50 -0.97
CA THR A 41 -11.96 -11.94 0.08
C THR A 41 -11.05 -10.79 0.52
N LEU A 42 -10.79 -10.69 1.83
CA LEU A 42 -9.78 -9.81 2.41
C LEU A 42 -8.83 -10.65 3.26
N ALA A 43 -7.58 -10.73 2.84
CA ALA A 43 -6.46 -11.23 3.62
C ALA A 43 -5.70 -10.06 4.24
N ILE A 44 -5.31 -10.19 5.51
CA ILE A 44 -4.50 -9.20 6.22
C ILE A 44 -3.25 -9.82 6.84
N LEU A 45 -2.14 -9.10 6.72
CA LEU A 45 -0.88 -9.35 7.41
C LEU A 45 -0.54 -8.10 8.25
N PRO A 46 -0.94 -8.05 9.53
CA PRO A 46 -0.77 -6.84 10.34
C PRO A 46 0.69 -6.57 10.72
N VAL A 47 1.56 -7.57 10.71
CA VAL A 47 2.99 -7.44 10.99
C VAL A 47 3.76 -8.40 10.08
N VAL A 48 4.63 -7.87 9.22
CA VAL A 48 5.55 -8.65 8.38
C VAL A 48 6.93 -8.77 9.01
N SER A 49 7.44 -7.71 9.60
CA SER A 49 8.74 -7.73 10.26
C SER A 49 8.73 -6.85 11.50
N ARG A 50 9.44 -7.32 12.53
CA ARG A 50 9.85 -6.52 13.69
C ARG A 50 11.36 -6.31 13.71
N GLY A 51 12.03 -6.64 12.61
CA GLY A 51 13.49 -6.67 12.48
C GLY A 51 14.09 -5.30 12.20
N LYS A 52 15.20 -5.27 11.45
CA LYS A 52 15.79 -4.00 11.00
C LYS A 52 14.93 -3.35 9.93
N TYR A 53 15.10 -2.04 9.77
CA TYR A 53 14.59 -1.33 8.60
C TYR A 53 15.46 -1.69 7.39
N ILE A 54 14.85 -2.27 6.34
CA ILE A 54 15.45 -2.48 5.02
C ILE A 54 14.40 -2.00 4.01
N SER A 55 14.78 -1.14 3.07
CA SER A 55 13.84 -0.56 2.11
C SER A 55 13.19 -1.62 1.22
N THR A 56 11.91 -1.49 0.90
CA THR A 56 11.26 -2.33 -0.14
C THR A 56 11.81 -2.10 -1.55
N LEU A 57 12.59 -1.02 -1.76
CA LEU A 57 13.33 -0.78 -3.00
C LEU A 57 14.65 -1.55 -3.06
N ASP A 58 15.04 -2.23 -1.98
CA ASP A 58 16.11 -3.20 -2.02
C ASP A 58 15.57 -4.53 -2.57
N GLY A 59 16.16 -5.04 -3.65
CA GLY A 59 15.73 -6.27 -4.30
C GLY A 59 15.82 -7.52 -3.40
N ASP A 60 16.64 -7.49 -2.35
CA ASP A 60 16.76 -8.60 -1.40
C ASP A 60 15.66 -8.57 -0.32
N TYR A 61 14.94 -7.46 -0.17
CA TYR A 61 13.85 -7.33 0.81
C TYR A 61 12.84 -8.48 0.68
N TYR A 62 12.35 -8.73 -0.54
CA TYR A 62 11.34 -9.76 -0.80
C TYR A 62 11.88 -11.19 -0.84
N LYS A 63 13.21 -11.39 -0.79
CA LYS A 63 13.84 -12.71 -0.65
C LYS A 63 13.87 -13.19 0.81
N ASP A 64 14.01 -12.25 1.74
CA ASP A 64 14.07 -12.53 3.18
C ASP A 64 12.85 -11.97 3.93
N MET A 65 12.91 -10.72 4.41
CA MET A 65 11.89 -10.18 5.32
C MET A 65 10.49 -10.12 4.69
N GLY A 66 10.42 -9.75 3.41
CA GLY A 66 9.21 -9.72 2.62
C GLY A 66 8.78 -11.07 2.04
N LYS A 67 9.51 -12.17 2.31
CA LYS A 67 9.23 -13.47 1.68
C LYS A 67 7.80 -13.94 1.95
N LEU A 68 7.28 -13.72 3.16
CA LEU A 68 5.90 -14.09 3.50
C LEU A 68 4.87 -13.37 2.61
N ILE A 69 5.11 -12.12 2.25
CA ILE A 69 4.25 -11.37 1.32
C ILE A 69 4.22 -12.12 -0.01
N ILE A 70 5.39 -12.50 -0.53
CA ILE A 70 5.52 -13.20 -1.81
C ILE A 70 4.82 -14.57 -1.77
N ASP A 71 4.98 -15.32 -0.69
CA ASP A 71 4.31 -16.61 -0.53
C ASP A 71 2.78 -16.47 -0.59
N VAL A 72 2.21 -15.45 0.06
CA VAL A 72 0.77 -15.15 0.03
C VAL A 72 0.33 -14.66 -1.35
N VAL A 73 1.10 -13.78 -1.99
CA VAL A 73 0.81 -13.29 -3.35
C VAL A 73 0.79 -14.45 -4.35
N LYS A 74 1.75 -15.37 -4.28
CA LYS A 74 1.79 -16.56 -5.14
C LYS A 74 0.63 -17.51 -4.87
N ALA A 75 0.29 -17.73 -3.61
CA ALA A 75 -0.77 -18.67 -3.22
C ALA A 75 -2.17 -18.18 -3.64
N TYR A 76 -2.46 -16.89 -3.48
CA TYR A 76 -3.83 -16.36 -3.63
C TYR A 76 -4.03 -15.45 -4.85
N ARG A 77 -2.94 -14.96 -5.45
CA ARG A 77 -2.94 -14.07 -6.63
C ARG A 77 -3.91 -12.89 -6.44
N PRO A 78 -3.66 -11.97 -5.49
CA PRO A 78 -4.56 -10.86 -5.17
C PRO A 78 -4.85 -9.96 -6.38
N ASP A 79 -6.09 -9.50 -6.51
CA ASP A 79 -6.49 -8.48 -7.48
C ASP A 79 -6.17 -7.07 -6.97
N ILE A 80 -6.14 -6.92 -5.63
CA ILE A 80 -5.84 -5.67 -4.94
C ILE A 80 -4.80 -5.97 -3.85
N TYR A 81 -3.73 -5.20 -3.85
CA TYR A 81 -2.64 -5.29 -2.90
C TYR A 81 -2.35 -3.92 -2.30
N VAL A 82 -2.27 -3.85 -0.98
CA VAL A 82 -1.98 -2.60 -0.26
C VAL A 82 -0.89 -2.83 0.78
N GLU A 83 0.13 -1.98 0.76
CA GLU A 83 1.12 -1.87 1.83
C GLU A 83 0.88 -0.59 2.66
N LEU A 84 0.83 -0.74 3.98
CA LEU A 84 0.88 0.36 4.94
C LEU A 84 2.30 0.50 5.48
N HIS A 85 2.81 1.73 5.40
CA HIS A 85 4.11 2.14 5.92
C HIS A 85 3.93 3.34 6.86
N SER A 86 4.97 3.69 7.62
CA SER A 86 4.97 4.93 8.40
C SER A 86 6.27 5.72 8.28
N TYR A 87 6.12 7.05 8.15
CA TYR A 87 7.24 7.97 7.99
C TYR A 87 7.29 9.01 9.11
N SER A 88 8.48 9.50 9.42
CA SER A 88 8.64 10.63 10.35
C SER A 88 8.43 11.96 9.63
N SER A 89 7.89 12.96 10.31
CA SER A 89 7.54 14.27 9.72
C SER A 89 8.68 14.91 8.92
N GLU A 90 9.94 14.74 9.35
CA GLU A 90 11.14 15.27 8.70
C GLU A 90 11.40 14.67 7.31
N ASN A 91 10.81 13.50 7.02
CA ASN A 91 10.94 12.82 5.73
C ASN A 91 9.83 13.19 4.74
N PHE A 92 8.80 13.94 5.15
CA PHE A 92 7.69 14.32 4.29
C PHE A 92 8.15 14.90 2.94
N HIS A 93 8.97 15.97 2.97
CA HIS A 93 9.44 16.64 1.76
C HIS A 93 10.26 15.73 0.84
N LYS A 94 11.01 14.77 1.41
CA LYS A 94 11.78 13.80 0.63
C LYS A 94 10.88 12.79 -0.07
N LEU A 95 9.81 12.37 0.59
CA LEU A 95 8.87 11.37 0.06
C LEU A 95 8.01 11.92 -1.09
N VAL A 96 7.62 13.19 -1.01
CA VAL A 96 6.79 13.85 -2.03
C VAL A 96 7.60 14.54 -3.14
N SER A 97 8.93 14.56 -3.02
CA SER A 97 9.80 15.28 -3.97
C SER A 97 9.66 14.73 -5.39
N SER A 98 9.58 15.64 -6.37
CA SER A 98 9.65 15.30 -7.79
C SER A 98 11.02 14.77 -8.20
N THR A 99 12.09 15.12 -7.48
CA THR A 99 13.46 14.63 -7.75
C THR A 99 13.67 13.17 -7.35
N ARG A 100 12.74 12.58 -6.58
CA ARG A 100 12.84 11.21 -6.08
C ARG A 100 12.99 10.18 -7.20
N ILE A 101 12.46 10.45 -8.39
CA ILE A 101 12.65 9.58 -9.56
C ILE A 101 14.12 9.48 -9.97
N HIS A 102 14.89 10.57 -9.85
CA HIS A 102 16.31 10.60 -10.17
C HIS A 102 17.16 10.08 -9.01
N GLU A 103 16.76 10.36 -7.77
CA GLU A 103 17.51 9.99 -6.57
C GLU A 103 17.30 8.53 -6.12
N LYS A 104 16.10 8.00 -6.34
CA LYS A 104 15.66 6.68 -5.84
C LYS A 104 15.13 5.76 -6.94
N GLY A 105 15.07 6.23 -8.18
CA GLY A 105 14.54 5.44 -9.29
C GLY A 105 13.03 5.18 -9.21
N VAL A 106 12.30 5.91 -8.35
CA VAL A 106 10.84 5.80 -8.21
C VAL A 106 10.19 7.17 -8.02
N PRO A 107 8.95 7.41 -8.49
CA PRO A 107 8.28 8.69 -8.33
C PRO A 107 8.10 9.10 -6.86
N GLY A 108 7.96 10.41 -6.64
CA GLY A 108 7.46 10.96 -5.38
C GLY A 108 6.03 10.49 -5.10
N PHE A 109 5.69 10.33 -3.82
CA PHE A 109 4.32 10.04 -3.42
C PHE A 109 3.40 11.23 -3.67
N SER A 110 2.12 10.95 -3.90
CA SER A 110 1.08 11.98 -3.97
C SER A 110 0.46 12.21 -2.61
N VAL A 111 0.25 13.47 -2.24
CA VAL A 111 -0.33 13.86 -0.95
C VAL A 111 -1.86 13.78 -1.00
N LEU A 112 -2.46 13.09 -0.04
CA LEU A 112 -3.90 13.08 0.22
C LEU A 112 -4.24 14.02 1.40
N GLU A 113 -5.39 13.82 2.04
CA GLU A 113 -5.76 14.55 3.26
C GLU A 113 -4.93 14.05 4.46
N ASN A 114 -4.81 14.89 5.49
CA ASN A 114 -4.16 14.57 6.77
C ASN A 114 -2.77 13.95 6.62
N ASN A 115 -1.97 14.51 5.69
CA ASN A 115 -0.60 14.09 5.38
C ASN A 115 -0.44 12.62 4.97
N VAL A 116 -1.51 11.88 4.70
CA VAL A 116 -1.37 10.53 4.16
C VAL A 116 -0.84 10.61 2.73
N LEU A 117 0.22 9.87 2.45
CA LEU A 117 0.79 9.80 1.10
C LEU A 117 0.32 8.52 0.42
N MET A 118 0.10 8.60 -0.89
CA MET A 118 -0.32 7.49 -1.73
C MET A 118 0.63 7.31 -2.92
N GLY A 119 0.98 6.06 -3.21
CA GLY A 119 1.84 5.71 -4.34
C GLY A 119 1.61 4.27 -4.79
N SER A 120 2.43 3.82 -5.74
CA SER A 120 2.52 2.40 -6.08
C SER A 120 3.53 1.71 -5.17
N VAL A 121 3.31 0.42 -4.92
CA VAL A 121 4.28 -0.44 -4.22
C VAL A 121 5.60 -0.50 -4.97
N SER A 122 6.63 -1.04 -4.30
CA SER A 122 7.96 -1.23 -4.90
C SER A 122 7.89 -1.90 -6.29
N PRO A 123 8.68 -1.45 -7.28
CA PRO A 123 8.72 -2.05 -8.60
C PRO A 123 9.11 -3.53 -8.56
N HIS A 124 9.91 -3.96 -7.57
CA HIS A 124 10.31 -5.35 -7.41
C HIS A 124 9.12 -6.29 -7.19
N ILE A 125 8.17 -5.93 -6.32
CA ILE A 125 6.97 -6.74 -6.16
C ILE A 125 5.95 -6.47 -7.27
N ARG A 126 5.79 -5.21 -7.69
CA ARG A 126 4.79 -4.81 -8.70
C ARG A 126 5.01 -5.51 -10.03
N ARG A 127 6.24 -5.54 -10.54
CA ARG A 127 6.56 -6.08 -11.87
C ARG A 127 6.65 -7.61 -11.84
N ASP A 128 7.23 -8.18 -10.79
CA ASP A 128 7.58 -9.60 -10.78
C ASP A 128 6.44 -10.52 -10.34
N HIS A 129 5.42 -9.98 -9.65
CA HIS A 129 4.40 -10.79 -8.98
C HIS A 129 2.94 -10.41 -9.27
N PHE A 130 2.69 -9.27 -9.92
CA PHE A 130 1.34 -8.79 -10.16
C PHE A 130 1.05 -8.52 -11.64
N PRO A 131 -0.13 -8.92 -12.14
CA PRO A 131 -0.54 -8.59 -13.51
C PRO A 131 -0.79 -7.07 -13.65
N VAL A 132 -0.89 -6.57 -14.87
CA VAL A 132 -1.05 -5.12 -15.15
C VAL A 132 -2.38 -4.59 -14.59
N GLU A 133 -3.39 -5.47 -14.52
CA GLU A 133 -4.75 -5.20 -14.09
C GLU A 133 -4.88 -5.10 -12.56
N ALA A 134 -3.92 -5.64 -11.80
CA ALA A 134 -3.96 -5.60 -10.35
C ALA A 134 -3.72 -4.18 -9.82
N LEU A 135 -4.50 -3.80 -8.81
CA LEU A 135 -4.31 -2.55 -8.08
C LEU A 135 -3.28 -2.75 -6.97
N CYS A 136 -2.10 -2.15 -7.10
CA CYS A 136 -1.04 -2.26 -6.08
C CYS A 136 -0.70 -0.87 -5.54
N LEU A 137 -1.04 -0.63 -4.28
CA LEU A 137 -0.95 0.67 -3.63
C LEU A 137 -0.06 0.62 -2.38
N THR A 138 0.55 1.77 -2.09
CA THR A 138 1.18 2.05 -0.82
C THR A 138 0.51 3.27 -0.20
N PHE A 139 0.19 3.17 1.09
CA PHE A 139 -0.15 4.32 1.93
C PHE A 139 0.93 4.53 2.98
N GLU A 140 1.45 5.75 3.05
CA GLU A 140 2.43 6.20 4.04
C GLU A 140 1.71 7.06 5.08
N ILE A 141 1.86 6.70 6.36
CA ILE A 141 1.20 7.34 7.48
C ILE A 141 2.22 8.12 8.30
N GLU A 142 1.89 9.34 8.68
CA GLU A 142 2.77 10.12 9.55
C GLU A 142 2.81 9.50 10.96
N ARG A 143 4.02 9.21 11.45
CA ARG A 143 4.20 8.58 12.76
C ARG A 143 3.65 9.44 13.88
N SER A 144 2.96 8.81 14.82
CA SER A 144 2.31 9.48 15.96
C SER A 144 1.24 10.52 15.58
N ASP A 145 0.82 10.59 14.31
CA ASP A 145 -0.29 11.47 13.89
C ASP A 145 -1.61 10.68 13.81
N GLN A 146 -2.52 10.99 14.73
CA GLN A 146 -3.80 10.30 14.83
C GLN A 146 -4.73 10.63 13.64
N SER A 147 -4.65 11.84 13.09
CA SER A 147 -5.50 12.28 11.98
C SER A 147 -5.12 11.58 10.66
N SER A 148 -3.81 11.35 10.47
CA SER A 148 -3.23 10.59 9.37
C SER A 148 -3.64 9.12 9.46
N LYS A 149 -3.52 8.52 10.66
CA LYS A 149 -3.98 7.15 10.92
C LYS A 149 -5.47 6.95 10.62
N GLU A 150 -6.32 7.85 11.10
CA GLU A 150 -7.77 7.77 10.89
C GLU A 150 -8.16 7.93 9.42
N PHE A 151 -7.48 8.82 8.69
CA PHE A 151 -7.68 8.98 7.26
C PHE A 151 -7.22 7.75 6.47
N ALA A 152 -6.05 7.17 6.80
CA ALA A 152 -5.59 5.93 6.20
C ALA A 152 -6.56 4.77 6.45
N ALA A 153 -7.11 4.66 7.66
CA ALA A 153 -8.15 3.68 7.97
C ALA A 153 -9.42 3.89 7.12
N LYS A 154 -9.84 5.14 6.91
CA LYS A 154 -10.95 5.49 6.02
C LYS A 154 -10.67 5.07 4.57
N MET A 155 -9.47 5.34 4.06
CA MET A 155 -9.07 4.92 2.72
C MET A 155 -9.07 3.39 2.58
N LEU A 156 -8.56 2.65 3.57
CA LEU A 156 -8.63 1.19 3.55
C LEU A 156 -10.06 0.64 3.58
N ARG A 157 -10.99 1.31 4.27
CA ARG A 157 -12.42 0.94 4.20
C ARG A 157 -12.98 1.09 2.79
N VAL A 158 -12.54 2.10 2.03
CA VAL A 158 -12.92 2.27 0.61
C VAL A 158 -12.29 1.17 -0.24
N VAL A 159 -10.97 0.99 -0.16
CA VAL A 159 -10.23 -0.01 -0.98
C VAL A 159 -10.73 -1.43 -0.70
N LYS A 160 -11.12 -1.73 0.54
CA LYS A 160 -11.72 -3.01 0.94
C LYS A 160 -12.99 -3.33 0.15
N GLU A 161 -13.75 -2.32 -0.27
CA GLU A 161 -15.00 -2.52 -1.01
C GLU A 161 -14.83 -2.39 -2.53
N CYS A 162 -13.71 -1.83 -3.00
CA CYS A 162 -13.41 -1.76 -4.43
C CYS A 162 -13.41 -3.15 -5.07
N ARG A 163 -14.13 -3.31 -6.20
CA ARG A 163 -14.23 -4.57 -6.94
C ARG A 163 -13.11 -4.78 -7.96
N SER A 164 -12.44 -3.70 -8.35
CA SER A 164 -11.40 -3.67 -9.37
C SER A 164 -10.49 -2.46 -9.20
N ARG A 165 -9.38 -2.44 -9.94
CA ARG A 165 -8.51 -1.27 -10.09
C ARG A 165 -9.28 -0.07 -10.62
N ASP A 166 -10.08 -0.28 -11.66
CA ASP A 166 -10.80 0.81 -12.33
C ASP A 166 -11.86 1.43 -11.40
N GLY A 167 -12.54 0.63 -10.57
CA GLY A 167 -13.46 1.16 -9.57
C GLY A 167 -12.77 2.00 -8.47
N PHE A 168 -11.52 1.70 -8.13
CA PHE A 168 -10.74 2.58 -7.25
C PHE A 168 -10.31 3.86 -7.96
N ILE A 169 -9.94 3.78 -9.24
CA ILE A 169 -9.59 4.95 -10.05
C ILE A 169 -10.79 5.89 -10.18
N GLU A 170 -12.00 5.36 -10.44
CA GLU A 170 -13.25 6.14 -10.48
C GLU A 170 -13.48 6.89 -9.16
N TYR A 171 -13.37 6.19 -8.02
CA TYR A 171 -13.46 6.82 -6.69
C TYR A 171 -12.45 7.97 -6.53
N MET A 172 -11.20 7.74 -6.90
CA MET A 172 -10.15 8.76 -6.82
C MET A 172 -10.41 9.94 -7.76
N MET A 173 -10.94 9.69 -8.96
CA MET A 173 -11.29 10.74 -9.92
C MET A 173 -12.46 11.61 -9.44
N GLU A 174 -13.45 11.02 -8.76
CA GLU A 174 -14.58 11.75 -8.18
C GLU A 174 -14.14 12.59 -6.97
N ARG A 175 -13.37 12.00 -6.06
CA ARG A 175 -13.04 12.63 -4.77
C ARG A 175 -11.76 13.47 -4.79
N TYR A 176 -10.78 13.09 -5.59
CA TYR A 176 -9.44 13.68 -5.64
C TYR A 176 -8.93 13.84 -7.09
N PRO A 177 -9.66 14.53 -7.99
CA PRO A 177 -9.40 14.51 -9.43
C PRO A 177 -7.97 14.92 -9.82
N ASN A 178 -7.41 15.93 -9.16
CA ASN A 178 -6.06 16.40 -9.45
C ASN A 178 -4.99 15.38 -9.03
N VAL A 179 -5.18 14.74 -7.88
CA VAL A 179 -4.28 13.68 -7.39
C VAL A 179 -4.38 12.46 -8.28
N ALA A 180 -5.61 12.05 -8.64
CA ALA A 180 -5.86 10.90 -9.50
C ALA A 180 -5.18 11.05 -10.87
N LYS A 181 -5.36 12.20 -11.54
CA LYS A 181 -4.70 12.50 -12.82
C LYS A 181 -3.19 12.39 -12.72
N LYS A 182 -2.59 13.04 -11.72
CA LYS A 182 -1.14 12.99 -11.49
C LYS A 182 -0.65 11.55 -11.27
N VAL A 183 -1.30 10.79 -10.40
CA VAL A 183 -0.90 9.40 -10.09
C VAL A 183 -1.00 8.50 -11.33
N ILE A 184 -2.05 8.67 -12.15
CA ILE A 184 -2.21 7.91 -13.39
C ILE A 184 -1.12 8.27 -14.40
N GLU A 185 -0.79 9.55 -14.55
CA GLU A 185 0.30 10.00 -15.41
C GLU A 185 1.67 9.48 -14.96
N ASP A 186 1.97 9.59 -13.67
CA ASP A 186 3.23 9.09 -13.09
C ASP A 186 3.34 7.57 -13.24
N TYR A 187 2.25 6.84 -12.99
CA TYR A 187 2.20 5.39 -13.18
C TYR A 187 2.48 5.01 -14.64
N LYS A 188 1.84 5.68 -15.61
CA LYS A 188 2.06 5.43 -17.04
C LYS A 188 3.49 5.74 -17.47
N LYS A 189 4.08 6.84 -17.00
CA LYS A 189 5.48 7.19 -17.32
C LYS A 189 6.48 6.20 -16.75
N PHE A 190 6.16 5.56 -15.61
CA PHE A 190 7.10 4.70 -14.90
C PHE A 190 6.96 3.19 -15.21
N TYR A 191 5.74 2.73 -15.51
CA TYR A 191 5.43 1.32 -15.77
C TYR A 191 4.91 1.04 -17.19
N GLY A 192 4.48 2.07 -17.93
CA GLY A 192 3.93 1.95 -19.29
C GLY A 192 4.98 1.99 -20.38
#